data_AF-A0A7K0ZYE4-F1
#
_entry.id   AF-A0A7K0ZYE4-F1
#
_cell.length_a   1.000
_cell.length_b   1.000
_cell.length_c   1.000
_cell.angle_alpha   90.00
_cell.angle_beta   90.00
_cell.angle_gamma   90.00
#
_symmetry.space_group_name_H-M   'P 1'
#
loop_
_entity.id
_entity.type
_entity.pdbx_description
1 polymer ?
#
loop_
_entity_poly.entity_id
_entity_poly.type
_entity_poly.pdbx_seq_one_letter_code
_entity_poly.pdbx_strand_id
1 'polypeptide(L)'
;MDDATGRIVAASAAARSALTDIRGELVAARAELDVALRQPLLSPEERKALQEAAERGDMGREMRGFADDVGRGEADWESFLRGDDDRGALLAGFVQRSEIEHGERLGAAFADAPAPSDVDDPRPPRGGPQAP
;
A
#
# COMPACT_ATOMS: atom_id res chain seq x y z
N MET A 1 11.58 -24.31 49.09
CA MET A 1 11.38 -23.16 48.17
C MET A 1 10.17 -23.55 47.33
N ASP A 2 9.05 -22.85 47.49
CA ASP A 2 7.73 -23.31 47.03
C ASP A 2 7.59 -23.40 45.51
N ASP A 3 6.88 -24.43 45.05
CA ASP A 3 6.50 -24.67 43.65
C ASP A 3 5.88 -23.41 42.99
N ALA A 4 5.08 -22.65 43.75
CA ALA A 4 4.50 -21.40 43.30
C ALA A 4 5.55 -20.32 42.93
N THR A 5 6.65 -20.23 43.70
CA THR A 5 7.73 -19.28 43.41
C THR A 5 8.51 -19.71 42.17
N GLY A 6 8.75 -21.01 42.00
CA GLY A 6 9.36 -21.57 40.79
C GLY A 6 8.53 -21.29 39.52
N ARG A 7 7.21 -21.46 39.60
CA ARG A 7 6.29 -21.15 38.49
C ARG A 7 6.27 -19.67 38.12
N ILE A 8 6.30 -18.76 39.10
CA ILE A 8 6.35 -17.31 38.84
C ILE A 8 7.66 -16.91 38.15
N VAL A 9 8.79 -17.46 38.58
CA VAL A 9 10.10 -17.20 37.97
C VAL A 9 10.15 -17.73 36.53
N ALA A 10 9.64 -18.94 36.29
CA ALA A 10 9.56 -19.53 34.95
C ALA A 10 8.65 -18.72 34.02
N ALA A 11 7.46 -18.31 34.49
CA ALA A 11 6.54 -17.48 33.73
C ALA A 11 7.16 -16.10 33.39
N SER A 12 7.89 -15.51 34.34
CA SER A 12 8.58 -14.23 34.14
C SER A 12 9.73 -14.34 33.12
N ALA A 13 10.46 -15.47 33.12
CA ALA A 13 11.49 -15.73 32.13
C ALA A 13 10.91 -15.94 30.73
N ALA A 14 9.83 -16.72 30.61
CA ALA A 14 9.12 -16.94 29.35
C ALA A 14 8.56 -15.64 28.77
N ALA A 15 7.96 -14.78 29.60
CA ALA A 15 7.43 -13.48 29.18
C ALA A 15 8.54 -12.54 28.67
N ARG A 16 9.72 -12.54 29.31
CA ARG A 16 10.88 -11.76 28.84
C ARG A 16 11.43 -12.27 27.51
N SER A 17 11.46 -13.60 27.31
CA SER A 17 11.83 -14.21 26.03
C SER A 17 10.87 -13.79 24.94
N ALA A 18 9.55 -13.98 25.14
CA ALA A 18 8.53 -13.63 24.16
C ALA A 18 8.55 -12.13 23.81
N LEU A 19 8.79 -11.24 24.78
CA LEU A 19 8.95 -9.82 24.51
C LEU A 19 10.18 -9.52 23.65
N THR A 20 11.27 -10.27 23.83
CA THR A 20 12.49 -10.14 23.03
C THR A 20 12.22 -10.60 21.60
N ASP A 21 11.51 -11.71 21.43
CA ASP A 21 11.15 -12.26 20.12
C ASP A 21 10.23 -11.30 19.34
N ILE A 22 9.16 -10.80 19.97
CA ILE A 22 8.24 -9.82 19.38
C ILE A 22 8.98 -8.54 18.97
N ARG A 23 9.92 -8.07 19.79
CA ARG A 23 10.73 -6.89 19.43
C ARG A 23 11.63 -7.18 18.24
N GLY A 24 12.20 -8.38 18.16
CA GLY A 24 12.97 -8.84 17.01
C GLY A 24 12.14 -8.84 15.74
N GLU A 25 10.96 -9.45 15.77
CA GLU A 25 10.02 -9.48 14.65
C GLU A 25 9.56 -8.07 14.23
N LEU A 26 9.26 -7.19 15.19
CA LEU A 26 8.87 -5.82 14.90
C LEU A 26 9.99 -5.04 14.21
N VAL A 27 11.24 -5.22 14.64
CA VAL A 27 12.39 -4.60 13.99
C VAL A 27 12.57 -5.13 12.57
N ALA A 28 12.43 -6.44 12.36
CA ALA A 28 12.51 -7.05 11.03
C ALA A 28 11.40 -6.53 10.10
N ALA A 29 10.14 -6.55 10.57
CA ALA A 29 8.99 -6.03 9.82
C ALA A 29 9.15 -4.55 9.50
N ARG A 30 9.71 -3.75 10.41
CA ARG A 30 10.00 -2.33 10.13
C ARG A 30 11.07 -2.17 9.06
N ALA A 31 12.12 -2.98 9.09
CA ALA A 31 13.17 -2.94 8.08
C ALA A 31 12.63 -3.34 6.70
N GLU A 32 11.77 -4.36 6.63
CA GLU A 32 11.09 -4.76 5.38
C GLU A 32 10.18 -3.65 4.84
N LEU A 33 9.40 -3.02 5.71
CA LEU A 33 8.58 -1.87 5.36
C LEU A 33 9.42 -0.71 4.82
N ASP A 34 10.51 -0.36 5.49
CA ASP A 34 11.41 0.72 5.05
C ASP A 34 12.05 0.39 3.69
N VAL A 35 12.36 -0.88 3.39
CA VAL A 35 12.85 -1.30 2.07
C VAL A 35 11.76 -1.17 1.01
N ALA A 36 10.54 -1.61 1.31
CA ALA A 36 9.40 -1.50 0.40
C ALA A 36 9.10 -0.02 0.06
N LEU A 37 9.15 0.87 1.06
CA LEU A 37 8.91 2.31 0.87
C LEU A 37 9.97 3.00 0.00
N ARG A 38 11.21 2.49 -0.02
CA ARG A 38 12.31 3.03 -0.85
C ARG A 38 12.24 2.62 -2.32
N GLN A 39 11.40 1.65 -2.68
CA GLN A 39 11.24 1.29 -4.08
C GLN A 39 10.47 2.41 -4.81
N PRO A 40 10.88 2.77 -6.04
CA PRO A 40 10.13 3.72 -6.86
C PRO A 40 8.69 3.24 -7.03
N LEU A 41 7.72 4.10 -6.74
CA LEU A 41 6.30 3.77 -6.96
C LEU A 41 5.95 3.70 -8.45
N LEU A 42 6.69 4.44 -9.27
CA LEU A 42 6.45 4.57 -10.70
C LEU A 42 7.72 4.26 -11.47
N SER A 43 7.60 3.46 -12.51
CA SER A 43 8.61 3.41 -13.57
C SER A 43 8.72 4.77 -14.30
N PRO A 44 9.84 5.03 -15.00
CA PRO A 44 9.97 6.23 -15.83
C PRO A 44 8.84 6.37 -16.86
N GLU A 45 8.41 5.27 -17.44
CA GLU A 45 7.33 5.20 -18.42
C GLU A 45 5.98 5.56 -17.79
N GLU A 46 5.66 4.99 -16.63
CA GLU A 46 4.43 5.31 -15.90
C GLU A 46 4.40 6.76 -15.44
N ARG A 47 5.54 7.28 -14.94
CA ARG A 47 5.67 8.69 -14.56
C ARG A 47 5.42 9.62 -15.74
N LYS A 48 5.97 9.28 -16.92
CA LYS A 48 5.74 10.06 -18.14
C LYS A 48 4.27 10.02 -18.57
N ALA A 49 3.66 8.83 -18.57
CA ALA A 49 2.25 8.69 -18.93
C ALA A 49 1.33 9.47 -17.98
N LEU A 50 1.64 9.46 -16.68
CA LEU A 50 0.92 10.21 -15.65
C LEU A 50 1.03 11.72 -15.87
N GLN A 51 2.26 12.21 -16.13
CA GLN A 51 2.51 13.61 -16.46
C GLN A 51 1.69 14.06 -17.67
N GLU A 52 1.76 13.31 -18.78
CA GLU A 52 1.05 13.65 -20.01
C GLU A 52 -0.48 13.63 -19.83
N ALA A 53 -1.02 12.67 -19.07
CA ALA A 53 -2.46 12.62 -18.77
C ALA A 53 -2.92 13.83 -17.96
N ALA A 54 -2.12 14.24 -16.98
CA ALA A 54 -2.39 15.42 -16.17
C ALA A 54 -2.29 16.72 -17.01
N GLU A 55 -1.29 16.84 -17.86
CA GLU A 55 -1.10 17.99 -18.78
C GLU A 55 -2.24 18.13 -19.79
N ARG A 56 -2.73 17.02 -20.34
CA ARG A 56 -3.94 17.00 -21.20
C ARG A 56 -5.21 17.36 -20.42
N GLY A 57 -5.17 17.23 -19.09
CA GLY A 57 -6.25 17.49 -18.16
C GLY A 57 -7.26 16.36 -18.04
N ASP A 58 -6.87 15.16 -18.47
CA ASP A 58 -7.67 13.94 -18.36
C ASP A 58 -7.97 13.62 -16.88
N MET A 59 -7.12 14.12 -15.96
CA MET A 59 -7.23 13.95 -14.51
C MET A 59 -7.90 15.13 -13.78
N GLY A 60 -8.40 16.12 -14.55
CA GLY A 60 -9.04 17.34 -14.04
C GLY A 60 -8.11 18.56 -14.00
N ARG A 61 -8.71 19.75 -13.81
CA ARG A 61 -7.99 21.04 -13.86
C ARG A 61 -6.93 21.18 -12.77
N GLU A 62 -7.22 20.71 -11.57
CA GLU A 62 -6.29 20.81 -10.43
C GLU A 62 -5.03 19.97 -10.67
N MET A 63 -5.19 18.77 -11.27
CA MET A 63 -4.07 17.90 -11.62
C MET A 63 -3.21 18.48 -12.74
N ARG A 64 -3.80 19.26 -13.66
CA ARG A 64 -3.02 19.99 -14.67
C ARG A 64 -2.10 21.03 -14.01
N GLY A 65 -2.61 21.78 -13.04
CA GLY A 65 -1.77 22.71 -12.26
C GLY A 65 -0.67 22.00 -11.49
N PHE A 66 -0.96 20.82 -10.92
CA PHE A 66 0.07 19.99 -10.30
C PHE A 66 1.13 19.51 -11.31
N ALA A 67 0.73 19.11 -12.51
CA ALA A 67 1.65 18.72 -13.58
C ALA A 67 2.60 19.86 -13.97
N ASP A 68 2.10 21.09 -13.99
CA ASP A 68 2.92 22.29 -14.23
C ASP A 68 3.94 22.51 -13.09
N ASP A 69 3.54 22.30 -11.82
CA ASP A 69 4.46 22.35 -10.67
C ASP A 69 5.55 21.28 -10.77
N VAL A 70 5.19 20.05 -11.17
CA VAL A 70 6.15 18.96 -11.40
C VAL A 70 7.12 19.33 -12.52
N GLY A 71 6.63 19.88 -13.64
CA GLY A 71 7.46 20.31 -14.76
C GLY A 71 8.46 21.43 -14.40
N ARG A 72 8.12 22.25 -13.40
CA ARG A 72 9.00 23.28 -12.83
C ARG A 72 9.95 22.78 -11.75
N GLY A 73 9.80 21.54 -11.28
CA GLY A 73 10.55 20.97 -10.17
C GLY A 73 10.07 21.47 -8.79
N GLU A 74 8.88 22.05 -8.71
CA GLU A 74 8.23 22.53 -7.48
C GLU A 74 7.36 21.43 -6.83
N ALA A 75 7.18 20.31 -7.52
CA ALA A 75 6.46 19.13 -7.05
C ALA A 75 7.10 17.84 -7.58
N ASP A 76 6.77 16.74 -6.95
CA ASP A 76 7.22 15.40 -7.33
C ASP A 76 6.07 14.40 -7.23
N TRP A 77 5.88 13.60 -8.28
CA TRP A 77 4.83 12.60 -8.36
C TRP A 77 4.94 11.54 -7.27
N GLU A 78 6.16 11.14 -6.93
CA GLU A 78 6.40 10.10 -5.95
C GLU A 78 6.03 10.58 -4.53
N SER A 79 6.41 11.79 -4.18
CA SER A 79 6.06 12.42 -2.91
C SER A 79 4.54 12.65 -2.79
N PHE A 80 3.91 13.10 -3.87
CA PHE A 80 2.46 13.27 -3.95
C PHE A 80 1.71 11.95 -3.75
N LEU A 81 2.10 10.88 -4.45
CA LEU A 81 1.43 9.57 -4.35
C LEU A 81 1.66 8.87 -3.01
N ARG A 82 2.81 9.10 -2.35
CA ARG A 82 3.06 8.62 -0.98
C ARG A 82 2.29 9.42 0.07
N GLY A 83 1.76 10.60 -0.28
CA GLY A 83 1.13 11.51 0.67
C GLY A 83 2.12 12.21 1.59
N ASP A 84 3.39 12.31 1.16
CA ASP A 84 4.46 12.98 1.90
C ASP A 84 4.47 14.50 1.64
N ASP A 85 3.57 15.01 0.79
CA ASP A 85 3.40 16.44 0.52
C ASP A 85 2.11 17.02 1.14
N ASP A 86 2.07 18.35 1.25
CA ASP A 86 0.91 19.07 1.82
C ASP A 86 -0.32 19.07 0.88
N ARG A 87 -0.27 18.36 -0.26
CA ARG A 87 -1.34 18.33 -1.27
C ARG A 87 -2.24 17.11 -1.12
N GLY A 88 -2.28 16.47 0.06
CA GLY A 88 -3.12 15.29 0.32
C GLY A 88 -4.61 15.48 -0.02
N ALA A 89 -5.16 16.68 0.09
CA ALA A 89 -6.54 16.97 -0.32
C ALA A 89 -6.76 16.83 -1.84
N LEU A 90 -5.75 17.21 -2.64
CA LEU A 90 -5.78 17.04 -4.09
C LEU A 90 -5.73 15.55 -4.47
N LEU A 91 -4.88 14.77 -3.80
CA LEU A 91 -4.81 13.32 -3.99
C LEU A 91 -6.15 12.66 -3.66
N ALA A 92 -6.73 13.00 -2.51
CA ALA A 92 -8.03 12.46 -2.09
C ALA A 92 -9.13 12.77 -3.11
N GLY A 93 -9.17 14.01 -3.62
CA GLY A 93 -10.13 14.42 -4.65
C GLY A 93 -9.91 13.68 -5.98
N PHE A 94 -8.66 13.45 -6.38
CA PHE A 94 -8.33 12.65 -7.56
C PHE A 94 -8.77 11.19 -7.41
N VAL A 95 -8.41 10.52 -6.30
CA VAL A 95 -8.77 9.13 -6.02
C VAL A 95 -10.28 8.95 -6.04
N GLN A 96 -11.03 9.84 -5.38
CA GLN A 96 -12.49 9.77 -5.36
C GLN A 96 -13.10 9.86 -6.77
N ARG A 97 -12.59 10.74 -7.64
CA ARG A 97 -13.07 10.83 -9.03
C ARG A 97 -12.74 9.57 -9.83
N SER A 98 -11.52 9.06 -9.71
CA SER A 98 -11.11 7.83 -10.38
C SER A 98 -11.92 6.62 -9.91
N GLU A 99 -12.27 6.55 -8.63
CA GLU A 99 -13.14 5.51 -8.09
C GLU A 99 -14.57 5.61 -8.66
N ILE A 100 -15.13 6.81 -8.75
CA ILE A 100 -16.46 7.01 -9.36
C ILE A 100 -16.44 6.61 -10.85
N GLU A 101 -15.38 6.94 -11.57
CA GLU A 101 -15.31 6.72 -13.03
C GLU A 101 -14.90 5.29 -13.41
N HIS A 102 -14.08 4.63 -12.59
CA HIS A 102 -13.47 3.35 -12.93
C HIS A 102 -13.64 2.27 -11.87
N GLY A 103 -14.27 2.57 -10.74
CA GLY A 103 -14.36 1.68 -9.58
C GLY A 103 -15.00 0.33 -9.90
N GLU A 104 -16.08 0.28 -10.67
CA GLU A 104 -16.71 -0.99 -11.06
C GLU A 104 -15.78 -1.85 -11.93
N ARG A 105 -15.09 -1.23 -12.89
CA ARG A 105 -14.14 -1.92 -13.77
C ARG A 105 -12.93 -2.43 -13.01
N LEU A 106 -12.37 -1.60 -12.12
CA LEU A 106 -11.26 -1.97 -11.25
C LEU A 106 -11.67 -3.09 -10.30
N GLY A 107 -12.87 -2.99 -9.70
CA GLY A 107 -13.42 -4.03 -8.83
C GLY A 107 -13.55 -5.38 -9.54
N ALA A 108 -14.06 -5.40 -10.78
CA ALA A 108 -14.11 -6.60 -11.59
C ALA A 108 -12.71 -7.15 -11.92
N ALA A 109 -11.77 -6.27 -12.32
CA ALA A 109 -10.40 -6.67 -12.62
C ALA A 109 -9.68 -7.24 -11.39
N PHE A 110 -9.85 -6.66 -10.20
CA PHE A 110 -9.30 -7.18 -8.95
C PHE A 110 -9.94 -8.50 -8.56
N ALA A 111 -11.26 -8.64 -8.72
CA ALA A 111 -11.93 -9.91 -8.49
C ALA A 111 -11.36 -11.01 -9.38
N ASP A 112 -11.01 -10.67 -10.63
CA ASP A 112 -10.48 -11.58 -11.66
C ASP A 112 -8.96 -11.81 -11.61
N ALA A 113 -8.21 -10.92 -10.97
CA ALA A 113 -6.77 -11.05 -10.87
C ALA A 113 -6.38 -12.28 -10.04
N PRO A 114 -5.47 -13.14 -10.51
CA PRO A 114 -4.96 -14.25 -9.71
C PRO A 114 -4.22 -13.69 -8.49
N ALA A 115 -4.34 -14.37 -7.36
CA ALA A 115 -3.48 -14.04 -6.21
C ALA A 115 -2.00 -14.24 -6.58
N PRO A 116 -1.09 -13.45 -5.99
CA PRO A 116 0.33 -13.73 -6.04
C PRO A 116 0.63 -15.18 -5.64
N SER A 117 1.59 -15.81 -6.31
CA SER A 117 1.89 -17.25 -6.13
C SER A 117 2.36 -17.63 -4.72
N ASP A 118 2.75 -16.65 -3.93
CA ASP A 118 3.26 -16.74 -2.56
C ASP A 118 2.22 -16.35 -1.50
N VAL A 119 0.98 -16.05 -1.91
CA VAL A 119 -0.11 -15.65 -1.02
C VAL A 119 -1.27 -16.62 -1.15
N ASP A 120 -1.72 -17.19 -0.03
CA ASP A 120 -2.94 -17.99 0.01
C ASP A 120 -4.14 -17.09 -0.36
N ASP A 121 -4.81 -17.44 -1.46
CA ASP A 121 -5.99 -16.71 -1.93
C ASP A 121 -7.21 -17.11 -1.09
N PRO A 122 -7.79 -16.19 -0.28
CA PRO A 122 -8.97 -16.52 0.52
C PRO A 122 -10.25 -16.63 -0.33
N ARG A 123 -10.20 -16.34 -1.65
CA ARG A 123 -11.34 -16.45 -2.56
C ARG A 123 -11.61 -17.92 -2.91
N PRO A 124 -12.89 -18.31 -3.09
CA PRO A 124 -13.22 -19.68 -3.48
C PRO A 124 -12.65 -20.03 -4.86
N PRO A 125 -12.24 -21.30 -5.08
CA PRO A 125 -11.68 -21.73 -6.35
C PRO A 125 -12.69 -21.52 -7.47
N ARG A 126 -12.29 -20.78 -8.51
CA ARG A 126 -13.12 -20.50 -9.69
C ARG A 126 -13.28 -21.78 -10.51
N GLY A 127 -14.40 -22.49 -10.36
CA GLY A 127 -14.68 -23.68 -11.18
C GLY A 127 -15.65 -24.73 -10.64
N GLY A 128 -16.41 -24.48 -9.56
CA GLY A 128 -17.51 -25.37 -9.18
C GLY A 128 -18.69 -25.22 -10.17
N PRO A 129 -19.28 -26.32 -10.68
CA PRO A 129 -20.43 -26.22 -11.59
C PRO A 129 -21.58 -25.48 -10.91
N GLN A 130 -22.08 -24.42 -11.55
CA GLN A 130 -23.38 -23.86 -11.19
C GLN A 130 -24.43 -24.91 -11.53
N ALA A 131 -25.04 -25.50 -10.49
CA ALA A 131 -26.20 -26.37 -10.66
C ALA A 131 -27.38 -25.54 -11.18
N PRO A 132 -28.22 -26.11 -12.07
CA PRO A 132 -29.32 -25.41 -12.75
C PRO A 132 -30.42 -24.95 -11.81
#